data_AF-A0A434EKX0-F1
#
_entry.id   AF-A0A434EKX0-F1
#
_cell.length_a   1.000
_cell.length_b   1.000
_cell.length_c   1.000
_cell.angle_alpha   90.00
_cell.angle_beta   90.00
_cell.angle_gamma   90.00
#
_symmetry.space_group_name_H-M   'P 1'
#
loop_
_entity.id
_entity.type
_entity.pdbx_description
1 polymer ?
#
loop_
_entity_poly.entity_id
_entity_poly.type
_entity_poly.pdbx_seq_one_letter_code
_entity_poly.pdbx_strand_id
1 'polypeptide(L)'
;MREICLVRAPSNLGLRPLLPGHIPGTWRAPQALTEAGLIETLSPLKVVDLDRPAYSTEPQPGTRLRNGNAIRSFNLGLAEVVAGALGRCEFPLVVGGDCAVLLGALAAARRSGPLALVHVDGHSDFRHPGNYDINASLGSAAGMDLALATGRG
;
A
#
# COMPACT_ATOMS: atom_id res chain seq x y z
N MET A 1 18.96 9.01 -16.43
CA MET A 1 18.00 8.23 -15.61
C MET A 1 17.14 9.25 -14.87
N ARG A 2 15.85 8.99 -14.59
CA ARG A 2 15.08 9.92 -13.74
C ARG A 2 15.58 9.83 -12.31
N GLU A 3 15.62 10.95 -11.62
CA GLU A 3 16.00 11.02 -10.20
C GLU A 3 14.99 10.26 -9.34
N ILE A 4 15.48 9.46 -8.38
CA ILE A 4 14.61 8.63 -7.52
C ILE A 4 14.06 9.48 -6.37
N CYS A 5 12.74 9.45 -6.19
CA CYS A 5 12.08 9.85 -4.95
C CYS A 5 11.67 8.59 -4.19
N LEU A 6 12.41 8.26 -3.14
CA LEU A 6 12.12 7.11 -2.29
C LEU A 6 11.03 7.47 -1.29
N VAL A 7 9.89 6.78 -1.35
CA VAL A 7 8.77 6.96 -0.41
C VAL A 7 8.71 5.76 0.52
N ARG A 8 8.93 5.97 1.81
CA ARG A 8 8.82 4.94 2.85
C ARG A 8 7.40 4.97 3.41
N ALA A 9 6.63 3.92 3.13
CA ALA A 9 5.20 3.82 3.38
C ALA A 9 4.89 2.65 4.34
N PRO A 10 5.05 2.83 5.68
CA PRO A 10 4.98 1.76 6.67
C PRO A 10 3.54 1.31 6.99
N SER A 11 2.78 0.85 5.99
CA SER A 11 1.43 0.29 6.19
C SER A 11 1.48 -1.21 6.46
N ASN A 12 0.71 -1.65 7.46
CA ASN A 12 0.35 -3.05 7.68
C ASN A 12 -1.18 -3.27 7.74
N LEU A 13 -1.95 -2.24 7.36
CA LEU A 13 -3.39 -2.16 7.55
C LEU A 13 -4.17 -3.23 6.75
N GLY A 14 -3.66 -3.61 5.58
CA GLY A 14 -4.32 -4.53 4.67
C GLY A 14 -4.25 -5.99 5.09
N LEU A 15 -3.41 -6.33 6.07
CA LEU A 15 -3.12 -7.70 6.47
C LEU A 15 -4.08 -8.22 7.53
N ARG A 16 -4.29 -9.54 7.51
CA ARG A 16 -5.00 -10.28 8.57
C ARG A 16 -4.00 -10.66 9.69
N PRO A 17 -4.38 -10.56 10.98
CA PRO A 17 -3.57 -11.11 12.06
C PRO A 17 -3.41 -12.62 11.94
N LEU A 18 -2.21 -13.14 12.23
CA LEU A 18 -1.96 -14.58 12.33
C LEU A 18 -2.68 -15.21 13.52
N LEU A 19 -2.80 -14.47 14.62
CA LEU A 19 -3.39 -14.89 15.90
C LEU A 19 -4.16 -13.71 16.52
N PRO A 20 -5.09 -13.95 17.46
CA PRO A 20 -5.77 -12.88 18.20
C PRO A 20 -4.77 -11.90 18.86
N GLY A 21 -5.00 -10.59 18.72
CA GLY A 21 -4.14 -9.54 19.28
C GLY A 21 -2.81 -9.30 18.53
N HIS A 22 -2.48 -10.11 17.52
CA HIS A 22 -1.25 -9.92 16.75
C HIS A 22 -1.34 -8.72 15.79
N ILE A 23 -0.31 -7.88 15.79
CA ILE A 23 -0.15 -6.77 14.83
C ILE A 23 0.85 -7.21 13.75
N PRO A 24 0.44 -7.33 12.47
CA PRO A 24 1.34 -7.73 11.39
C PRO A 24 2.56 -6.81 11.29
N GLY A 25 3.76 -7.38 11.14
CA GLY A 25 5.04 -6.66 11.28
C GLY A 25 5.53 -5.92 10.04
N THR A 26 4.87 -6.05 8.89
CA THR A 26 5.37 -5.58 7.58
C THR A 26 5.59 -4.07 7.49
N TRP A 27 4.95 -3.28 8.36
CA TRP A 27 5.22 -1.84 8.49
C TRP A 27 6.69 -1.51 8.80
N ARG A 28 7.48 -2.48 9.29
CA ARG A 28 8.92 -2.32 9.55
C ARG A 28 9.77 -2.40 8.29
N ALA A 29 9.23 -2.90 7.17
CA ALA A 29 9.99 -3.16 5.94
C ALA A 29 10.75 -1.93 5.41
N PRO A 30 10.18 -0.70 5.40
CA PRO A 30 10.92 0.47 4.93
C PRO A 30 12.18 0.74 5.74
N GLN A 31 12.11 0.61 7.07
CA GLN A 31 13.26 0.79 7.94
C GLN A 31 14.27 -0.34 7.80
N ALA A 32 13.80 -1.60 7.77
CA ALA A 32 14.68 -2.77 7.63
C ALA A 32 15.47 -2.75 6.32
N LEU A 33 14.85 -2.31 5.21
CA LEU A 33 15.54 -2.17 3.93
C LEU A 33 16.51 -0.99 3.92
N THR A 34 16.18 0.12 4.58
CA THR A 34 17.13 1.21 4.81
C THR A 34 18.36 0.72 5.57
N GLU A 35 18.18 0.01 6.68
CA GLU A 35 19.29 -0.56 7.48
C GLU A 35 20.11 -1.60 6.71
N ALA A 36 19.51 -2.24 5.70
CA ALA A 36 20.19 -3.17 4.81
C ALA A 36 20.95 -2.50 3.64
N GLY A 37 21.01 -1.17 3.59
CA GLY A 37 21.81 -0.44 2.58
C GLY A 37 21.03 0.06 1.36
N LEU A 38 19.68 0.09 1.42
CA LEU A 38 18.87 0.49 0.27
C LEU A 38 19.13 1.94 -0.16
N ILE A 39 19.29 2.87 0.79
CA ILE A 39 19.48 4.30 0.48
C ILE A 39 20.84 4.51 -0.18
N GLU A 40 21.86 3.85 0.33
CA GLU A 40 23.23 3.90 -0.17
C GLU A 40 23.30 3.33 -1.58
N THR A 41 22.63 2.20 -1.81
CA THR A 41 22.59 1.52 -3.10
C THR A 41 21.87 2.35 -4.16
N LEU A 42 20.74 2.96 -3.82
CA LEU A 42 19.91 3.70 -4.76
C LEU A 42 20.29 5.18 -4.90
N SER A 43 20.96 5.75 -3.89
CA SER A 43 21.30 7.17 -3.79
C SER A 43 20.15 8.10 -4.22
N PRO A 44 18.95 7.99 -3.60
CA PRO A 44 17.79 8.74 -4.04
C PRO A 44 17.99 10.25 -3.83
N LEU A 45 17.50 11.06 -4.77
CA LEU A 45 17.50 12.53 -4.65
C LEU A 45 16.76 12.99 -3.39
N LYS A 46 15.68 12.28 -3.05
CA LYS A 46 14.82 12.60 -1.92
C LYS A 46 14.27 11.34 -1.27
N VAL A 47 14.23 11.34 0.06
CA VAL A 47 13.49 10.37 0.87
C VAL A 47 12.28 11.07 1.50
N VAL A 48 11.11 10.45 1.39
CA VAL A 48 9.87 10.93 2.01
C VAL A 48 9.32 9.84 2.92
N ASP A 49 9.09 10.19 4.17
CA ASP A 49 8.52 9.31 5.18
C ASP A 49 7.02 9.58 5.35
N LEU A 50 6.23 8.52 5.29
CA LEU A 50 4.84 8.55 5.73
C LEU A 50 4.72 8.04 7.16
N ASP A 51 3.80 8.63 7.91
CA ASP A 51 3.49 8.18 9.27
C ASP A 51 2.91 6.77 9.26
N ARG A 52 3.28 5.98 10.26
CA ARG A 52 2.69 4.66 10.48
C ARG A 52 1.26 4.80 11.01
N PRO A 53 0.24 4.34 10.28
CA PRO A 53 -1.13 4.34 10.80
C PRO A 53 -1.31 3.30 11.90
N ALA A 54 -2.27 3.53 12.80
CA ALA A 54 -2.63 2.57 13.83
C ALA A 54 -3.38 1.38 13.22
N TYR A 55 -2.96 0.17 13.57
CA TYR A 55 -3.62 -1.08 13.17
C TYR A 55 -4.72 -1.45 14.17
N SER A 56 -5.91 -1.79 13.68
CA SER A 56 -7.01 -2.31 14.49
C SER A 56 -7.42 -3.73 14.08
N THR A 57 -7.71 -4.56 15.08
CA THR A 57 -8.34 -5.88 14.89
C THR A 57 -9.85 -5.80 14.80
N GLU A 58 -10.44 -4.68 15.22
CA GLU A 58 -11.88 -4.53 15.35
C GLU A 58 -12.57 -4.15 14.02
N PRO A 59 -13.80 -4.64 13.79
CA PRO A 59 -14.64 -4.13 12.72
C PRO A 59 -14.85 -2.62 12.83
N GLN A 60 -14.91 -1.94 11.68
CA GLN A 60 -15.14 -0.49 11.61
C GLN A 60 -16.48 -0.21 10.92
N PRO A 61 -17.26 0.79 11.39
CA PRO A 61 -18.50 1.16 10.73
C PRO A 61 -18.24 1.69 9.31
N GLY A 62 -19.17 1.42 8.40
CA GLY A 62 -19.11 1.90 7.01
C GLY A 62 -18.16 1.14 6.09
N THR A 63 -17.54 0.06 6.55
CA THR A 63 -16.66 -0.77 5.69
C THR A 63 -16.69 -2.25 6.09
N ARG A 64 -16.55 -3.13 5.09
CA ARG A 64 -16.30 -4.57 5.28
C ARG A 64 -14.82 -4.93 5.16
N LEU A 65 -13.97 -3.95 4.88
CA LEU A 65 -12.53 -4.11 4.89
C LEU A 65 -11.99 -3.85 6.30
N ARG A 66 -11.14 -4.74 6.77
CA ARG A 66 -10.33 -4.49 7.96
C ARG A 66 -9.51 -3.23 7.75
N ASN A 67 -9.53 -2.31 8.72
CA ASN A 67 -8.88 -1.00 8.64
C ASN A 67 -9.29 -0.13 7.44
N GLY A 68 -10.44 -0.38 6.79
CA GLY A 68 -10.79 0.22 5.51
C GLY A 68 -10.73 1.76 5.49
N ASN A 69 -11.16 2.41 6.57
CA ASN A 69 -11.10 3.88 6.68
C ASN A 69 -9.64 4.39 6.73
N ALA A 70 -8.79 3.71 7.50
CA ALA A 70 -7.37 4.05 7.62
C ALA A 70 -6.61 3.76 6.31
N ILE A 71 -6.92 2.65 5.62
CA ILE A 71 -6.35 2.29 4.32
C ILE A 71 -6.65 3.38 3.30
N ARG A 72 -7.90 3.86 3.26
CA ARG A 72 -8.30 4.96 2.36
C ARG A 72 -7.50 6.22 2.65
N SER A 73 -7.47 6.67 3.89
CA SER A 73 -6.74 7.90 4.27
C SER A 73 -5.24 7.80 3.98
N PHE A 74 -4.62 6.66 4.32
CA PHE A 74 -3.20 6.42 4.06
C PHE A 74 -2.88 6.43 2.55
N ASN A 75 -3.69 5.73 1.74
CA ASN A 75 -3.47 5.68 0.29
C ASN A 75 -3.72 7.02 -0.42
N LEU A 76 -4.65 7.85 0.08
CA LEU A 76 -4.80 9.21 -0.42
C LEU A 76 -3.57 10.06 -0.11
N GLY A 77 -3.02 9.97 1.11
CA GLY A 77 -1.76 10.64 1.46
C GLY A 77 -0.58 10.17 0.61
N LEU A 78 -0.44 8.85 0.43
CA LEU A 78 0.56 8.26 -0.47
C LEU A 78 0.39 8.77 -1.91
N ALA A 79 -0.85 8.86 -2.40
CA ALA A 79 -1.11 9.33 -3.75
C ALA A 79 -0.65 10.78 -3.95
N GLU A 80 -0.82 11.66 -2.97
CA GLU A 80 -0.32 13.04 -3.04
C GLU A 80 1.21 13.11 -3.11
N VAL A 81 1.91 12.31 -2.31
CA VAL A 81 3.38 12.25 -2.36
C VAL A 81 3.87 11.75 -3.72
N VAL A 82 3.28 10.65 -4.22
CA VAL A 82 3.64 10.07 -5.52
C VAL A 82 3.33 11.03 -6.66
N ALA A 83 2.17 11.69 -6.65
CA ALA A 83 1.84 12.67 -7.70
C ALA A 83 2.76 13.88 -7.67
N GLY A 84 3.17 14.34 -6.48
CA GLY A 84 4.17 15.39 -6.36
C GLY A 84 5.51 15.00 -7.00
N ALA A 85 5.99 13.78 -6.77
CA ALA A 85 7.21 13.27 -7.41
C ALA A 85 7.07 13.19 -8.94
N LEU A 86 5.97 12.61 -9.43
CA LEU A 86 5.68 12.53 -10.87
C LEU A 86 5.61 13.94 -11.51
N GLY A 87 5.00 14.90 -10.84
CA GLY A 87 4.91 16.30 -11.31
C GLY A 87 6.27 17.02 -11.39
N ARG A 88 7.27 16.56 -10.65
CA ARG A 88 8.67 17.03 -10.74
C ARG A 88 9.53 16.21 -11.70
N CYS A 89 8.92 15.32 -12.49
CA CYS A 89 9.62 14.39 -13.39
C CYS A 89 10.56 13.41 -12.67
N GLU A 90 10.34 13.16 -11.38
CA GLU A 90 11.06 12.15 -10.58
C GLU A 90 10.49 10.75 -10.83
N PHE A 91 11.24 9.73 -10.44
CA PHE A 91 10.80 8.34 -10.38
C PHE A 91 10.40 7.98 -8.93
N PRO A 92 9.10 7.89 -8.60
CA PRO A 92 8.67 7.50 -7.28
C PRO A 92 8.92 5.99 -7.07
N LEU A 93 9.79 5.65 -6.12
CA LEU A 93 9.96 4.29 -5.63
C LEU A 93 9.30 4.18 -4.26
N VAL A 94 8.19 3.45 -4.17
CA VAL A 94 7.47 3.24 -2.92
C VAL A 94 7.95 1.96 -2.27
N VAL A 95 8.54 2.07 -1.08
CA VAL A 95 8.81 0.93 -0.21
C VAL A 95 7.69 0.86 0.81
N GLY A 96 6.76 -0.06 0.57
CA GLY A 96 5.58 -0.28 1.40
C GLY A 96 5.85 -1.11 2.65
N GLY A 97 4.76 -1.52 3.29
CA GLY A 97 4.75 -2.68 4.19
C GLY A 97 3.90 -3.81 3.61
N ASP A 98 2.62 -3.58 3.37
CA ASP A 98 1.71 -4.54 2.71
C ASP A 98 1.31 -4.11 1.29
N CYS A 99 0.78 -5.03 0.48
CA CYS A 99 0.46 -4.81 -0.93
C CYS A 99 -0.63 -3.76 -1.17
N ALA A 100 -1.46 -3.43 -0.17
CA ALA A 100 -2.55 -2.46 -0.35
C ALA A 100 -2.07 -1.02 -0.60
N VAL A 101 -0.76 -0.73 -0.44
CA VAL A 101 -0.16 0.55 -0.88
C VAL A 101 -0.20 0.74 -2.40
N LEU A 102 -0.40 -0.34 -3.16
CA LEU A 102 -0.62 -0.32 -4.61
C LEU A 102 -1.72 0.67 -5.00
N LEU A 103 -2.79 0.75 -4.21
CA LEU A 103 -3.94 1.62 -4.51
C LEU A 103 -3.56 3.10 -4.54
N GLY A 104 -2.73 3.56 -3.60
CA GLY A 104 -2.25 4.94 -3.54
C GLY A 104 -1.28 5.25 -4.70
N ALA A 105 -0.37 4.33 -5.01
CA ALA A 105 0.53 4.47 -6.15
C ALA A 105 -0.23 4.57 -7.48
N LEU A 106 -1.22 3.70 -7.71
CA LEU A 106 -2.06 3.71 -8.91
C LEU A 106 -2.97 4.94 -8.98
N ALA A 107 -3.56 5.36 -7.85
CA ALA A 107 -4.39 6.56 -7.80
C ALA A 107 -3.60 7.80 -8.24
N ALA A 108 -2.33 7.92 -7.83
CA ALA A 108 -1.45 8.98 -8.31
C ALA A 108 -1.09 8.83 -9.79
N ALA A 109 -0.60 7.66 -10.20
CA ALA A 109 -0.12 7.42 -11.56
C ALA A 109 -1.22 7.64 -12.60
N ARG A 110 -2.47 7.26 -12.29
CA ARG A 110 -3.62 7.48 -13.17
C ARG A 110 -3.88 8.96 -13.47
N ARG A 111 -3.52 9.88 -12.56
CA ARG A 111 -3.63 11.33 -12.80
C ARG A 111 -2.65 11.82 -13.85
N SER A 112 -1.54 11.12 -14.06
CA SER A 112 -0.50 11.48 -15.02
C SER A 112 -0.74 10.91 -16.43
N GLY A 113 -1.73 10.03 -16.62
CA GLY A 113 -2.11 9.51 -17.93
C GLY A 113 -2.52 8.03 -17.95
N PRO A 114 -2.59 7.41 -19.14
CA PRO A 114 -2.78 5.97 -19.28
C PRO A 114 -1.69 5.19 -18.54
N LEU A 115 -2.06 4.07 -17.92
CA LEU A 115 -1.15 3.23 -17.15
C LEU A 115 -1.35 1.76 -17.50
N ALA A 116 -0.25 1.01 -17.44
CA ALA A 116 -0.23 -0.43 -17.38
C ALA A 116 0.30 -0.85 -16.01
N LEU A 117 -0.21 -1.96 -15.47
CA LEU A 117 0.25 -2.56 -14.23
C LEU A 117 0.92 -3.89 -14.55
N VAL A 118 2.15 -4.06 -14.07
CA VAL A 118 2.81 -5.37 -13.98
C VAL A 118 2.84 -5.72 -12.49
N HIS A 119 2.12 -6.78 -12.11
CA HIS A 119 2.02 -7.26 -10.73
C HIS A 119 2.78 -8.58 -10.62
N VAL A 120 3.81 -8.62 -9.77
CA VAL A 120 4.62 -9.81 -9.53
C VAL A 120 4.48 -10.16 -8.06
N ASP A 121 3.71 -11.21 -7.78
CA ASP A 121 3.44 -11.67 -6.41
C ASP A 121 3.32 -13.20 -6.39
N GLY A 122 3.54 -13.80 -5.22
CA GLY A 122 3.22 -15.22 -4.98
C GLY A 122 1.72 -15.48 -4.81
N HIS A 123 0.92 -14.42 -4.68
CA HIS A 123 -0.53 -14.47 -4.59
C HIS A 123 -1.20 -13.79 -5.78
N SER A 124 -2.50 -14.02 -5.96
CA SER A 124 -3.27 -13.35 -7.02
C SER A 124 -3.75 -11.96 -6.62
N ASP A 125 -3.83 -11.68 -5.31
CA ASP A 125 -4.38 -10.46 -4.73
C ASP A 125 -5.76 -10.07 -5.30
N PHE A 126 -6.52 -11.09 -5.71
CA PHE A 126 -7.77 -10.94 -6.45
C PHE A 126 -8.99 -11.44 -5.67
N ARG A 127 -8.92 -11.50 -4.34
CA ARG A 127 -10.13 -11.74 -3.53
C ARG A 127 -11.05 -10.52 -3.61
N HIS A 128 -12.34 -10.74 -3.75
CA HIS A 128 -13.34 -9.67 -3.86
C HIS A 128 -14.75 -10.13 -3.47
N PRO A 129 -15.71 -9.24 -3.17
CA PRO A 129 -17.04 -9.62 -2.66
C PRO A 129 -17.82 -10.65 -3.50
N GLY A 130 -17.45 -10.86 -4.76
CA GLY A 130 -18.06 -11.87 -5.64
C GLY A 130 -17.43 -13.26 -5.58
N ASN A 131 -16.34 -13.46 -4.83
CA ASN A 131 -15.61 -14.74 -4.75
C ASN A 131 -15.26 -15.19 -3.32
N TYR A 132 -15.78 -14.54 -2.29
CA TYR A 132 -15.71 -15.02 -0.91
C TYR A 132 -16.98 -14.66 -0.13
N ASP A 133 -17.23 -15.37 0.98
CA ASP A 133 -18.33 -15.04 1.88
C ASP A 133 -18.00 -13.79 2.72
N ILE A 134 -18.60 -12.67 2.33
CA ILE A 134 -18.44 -11.38 3.00
C ILE A 134 -18.99 -11.36 4.42
N ASN A 135 -19.87 -12.31 4.79
CA ASN A 135 -20.46 -12.40 6.13
C ASN A 135 -19.60 -13.24 7.08
N ALA A 136 -18.85 -14.21 6.54
CA ALA A 136 -17.95 -15.06 7.34
C ALA A 136 -16.73 -14.32 7.92
N SER A 137 -16.20 -13.31 7.21
CA SER A 137 -15.05 -12.55 7.69
C SER A 137 -14.90 -11.18 7.03
N LEU A 138 -14.19 -10.26 7.70
CA LEU A 138 -13.78 -8.99 7.09
C LEU A 138 -12.78 -9.25 5.96
N GLY A 139 -12.87 -8.43 4.91
CA GLY A 139 -11.88 -8.40 3.83
C GLY A 139 -10.53 -7.87 4.31
N SER A 140 -9.45 -8.39 3.74
CA SER A 140 -8.08 -7.96 4.00
C SER A 140 -7.50 -7.42 2.71
N ALA A 141 -7.35 -6.09 2.63
CA ALA A 141 -7.04 -5.41 1.38
C ALA A 141 -5.74 -5.88 0.72
N ALA A 142 -4.76 -6.37 1.48
CA ALA A 142 -3.49 -6.86 0.96
C ALA A 142 -3.58 -8.23 0.25
N GLY A 143 -4.75 -8.88 0.23
CA GLY A 143 -5.04 -10.01 -0.65
C GLY A 143 -6.17 -9.72 -1.64
N MET A 144 -6.54 -8.43 -1.76
CA MET A 144 -7.64 -7.93 -2.57
C MET A 144 -7.22 -6.74 -3.44
N ASP A 145 -5.99 -6.25 -3.32
CA ASP A 145 -5.55 -4.98 -3.86
C ASP A 145 -5.57 -4.95 -5.39
N LEU A 146 -5.29 -6.07 -6.06
CA LEU A 146 -5.45 -6.16 -7.51
C LEU A 146 -6.93 -6.17 -7.93
N ALA A 147 -7.81 -6.84 -7.18
CA ALA A 147 -9.25 -6.75 -7.42
C ALA A 147 -9.79 -5.33 -7.19
N LEU A 148 -9.37 -4.67 -6.11
CA LEU A 148 -9.71 -3.29 -5.77
C LEU A 148 -9.23 -2.33 -6.87
N ALA A 149 -7.98 -2.48 -7.32
CA ALA A 149 -7.38 -1.67 -8.38
C ALA A 149 -8.11 -1.80 -9.73
N THR A 150 -8.81 -2.92 -9.95
CA THR A 150 -9.59 -3.17 -11.17
C THR A 150 -11.09 -2.95 -11.00
N GLY A 151 -11.52 -2.31 -9.89
CA GLY A 151 -12.92 -1.91 -9.67
C GLY A 151 -13.84 -3.03 -9.18
N ARG A 152 -13.28 -4.11 -8.59
CA ARG A 152 -14.06 -5.24 -8.03
C ARG A 152 -14.18 -5.17 -6.51
N GLY A 153 -13.81 -4.05 -5.90
CA GLY A 153 -13.81 -3.81 -4.44
C GLY A 153 -15.17 -3.70 -3.78
#